data_AF-A0A2S1XX93-F1
#
_entry.id   AF-A0A2S1XX93-F1
#
_cell.length_a   1.000
_cell.length_b   1.000
_cell.length_c   1.000
_cell.angle_alpha   90.00
_cell.angle_beta   90.00
_cell.angle_gamma   90.00
#
_symmetry.space_group_name_H-M   'P 1'
#
loop_
_entity.id
_entity.type
_entity.pdbx_description
1 polymer ?
#
loop_
_entity_poly.entity_id
_entity_poly.type
_entity_poly.pdbx_seq_one_letter_code
_entity_poly.pdbx_strand_id
1 'polypeptide(L)'
;MKPMLKKDFFSAIENLLKAGFQPRFYTVNSGRIGLITFTDKNGTKQVEQVYSCTSLAANTFGKRFTTWLEEIFQKHNEEKVADSGFEVGSRVWDKLMYTLRTISEIRAGGVLVLDNGAQRTLDEVQKTAPETNQVEPKEISSLQELLNASKNLEPTSPELIAALNEALSTAIKR
;
A
#
# COMPACT_ATOMS: atom_id res chain seq x y z
N MET A 1 23.41 6.35 26.56
CA MET A 1 22.97 5.01 26.10
C MET A 1 23.94 4.53 25.04
N LYS A 2 24.29 3.25 25.00
CA LYS A 2 25.10 2.69 23.91
C LYS A 2 24.22 2.51 22.66
N PRO A 3 24.71 2.84 21.44
CA PRO A 3 23.98 2.52 20.21
C PRO A 3 23.72 1.02 20.09
N MET A 4 22.52 0.66 19.64
CA MET A 4 22.12 -0.71 19.36
C MET A 4 23.02 -1.33 18.29
N LEU A 5 23.36 -2.61 18.44
CA LEU A 5 24.16 -3.32 17.45
C LEU A 5 23.32 -3.67 16.22
N LYS A 6 23.97 -3.82 15.04
CA LYS A 6 23.28 -4.16 13.79
C LYS A 6 22.39 -5.40 13.94
N LYS A 7 22.92 -6.46 14.55
CA LYS A 7 22.18 -7.72 14.72
C LYS A 7 20.89 -7.54 15.54
N ASP A 8 20.96 -6.74 16.62
CA ASP A 8 19.85 -6.55 17.53
C ASP A 8 18.79 -5.66 16.88
N PHE A 9 19.24 -4.63 16.15
CA PHE A 9 18.38 -3.78 15.33
C PHE A 9 17.65 -4.59 14.26
N PHE A 10 18.37 -5.43 13.53
CA PHE A 10 17.79 -6.28 12.48
C PHE A 10 16.75 -7.24 13.07
N SER A 11 17.09 -7.92 14.17
CA SER A 11 16.17 -8.83 14.83
C SER A 11 14.90 -8.10 15.32
N ALA A 12 15.04 -6.90 15.90
CA ALA A 12 13.90 -6.11 16.34
C ALA A 12 12.98 -5.72 15.17
N ILE A 13 13.53 -5.20 14.06
CA ILE A 13 12.74 -4.82 12.89
C ILE A 13 12.10 -6.04 12.21
N GLU A 14 12.81 -7.16 12.06
CA GLU A 14 12.26 -8.39 11.48
C GLU A 14 11.06 -8.90 12.29
N ASN A 15 11.15 -8.88 13.62
CA ASN A 15 10.05 -9.30 14.49
C ASN A 15 8.83 -8.38 14.34
N LEU A 16 9.05 -7.07 14.21
CA LEU A 16 7.97 -6.10 13.97
C LEU A 16 7.29 -6.34 12.62
N LEU A 17 8.07 -6.55 11.56
CA LEU A 17 7.57 -6.83 10.22
C LEU A 17 6.77 -8.13 10.16
N LYS A 18 7.27 -9.20 10.77
CA LYS A 18 6.55 -10.49 10.88
C LYS A 18 5.24 -10.37 11.65
N ALA A 19 5.18 -9.46 12.62
CA ALA A 19 3.95 -9.15 13.34
C ALA A 19 2.97 -8.24 12.57
N GLY A 20 3.32 -7.84 11.34
CA GLY A 20 2.51 -6.97 10.49
C GLY A 20 2.61 -5.48 10.82
N PHE A 21 3.58 -5.07 11.65
CA PHE A 21 3.81 -3.66 11.96
C PHE A 21 4.70 -2.99 10.90
N GLN A 22 4.50 -1.68 10.73
CA GLN A 22 5.32 -0.86 9.84
C GLN A 22 6.21 0.09 10.66
N PRO A 23 7.41 -0.37 11.08
CA PRO A 23 8.32 0.48 11.83
C PRO A 23 8.86 1.63 10.98
N ARG A 24 9.23 2.71 11.65
CA ARG A 24 9.84 3.89 11.03
C ARG A 24 10.98 4.37 11.89
N PHE A 25 12.04 4.85 11.23
CA PHE A 25 13.16 5.46 11.91
C PHE A 25 13.08 6.98 11.85
N TYR A 26 13.25 7.61 13.01
CA TYR A 26 13.28 9.06 13.15
C TYR A 26 14.44 9.47 14.03
N THR A 27 14.90 10.70 13.85
CA THR A 27 15.89 11.30 14.74
C THR A 27 15.34 12.55 15.40
N VAL A 28 15.74 12.78 16.65
CA VAL A 28 15.35 13.94 17.46
C VAL A 28 16.57 14.57 18.11
N ASN A 29 16.39 15.74 18.72
CA ASN A 29 17.46 16.50 19.37
C ASN A 29 18.67 16.73 18.42
N SER A 30 18.37 17.27 17.23
CA SER A 30 19.36 17.51 16.17
C SER A 30 20.15 16.25 15.78
N GLY A 31 19.45 15.11 15.62
CA GLY A 31 20.05 13.85 15.21
C GLY A 31 20.72 13.04 16.32
N ARG A 32 20.81 13.58 17.54
CA ARG A 32 21.57 12.97 18.65
C ARG A 32 20.89 11.74 19.24
N ILE A 33 19.58 11.60 19.02
CA ILE A 33 18.79 10.46 19.49
C ILE A 33 18.08 9.86 18.28
N GLY A 34 18.26 8.56 18.08
CA GLY A 34 17.57 7.79 17.05
C GLY A 34 16.48 6.94 17.68
N LEU A 35 15.30 6.93 17.06
CA LEU A 35 14.10 6.25 17.54
C LEU A 35 13.52 5.36 16.45
N ILE A 36 13.08 4.17 16.82
CA ILE A 36 12.13 3.38 16.04
C ILE A 36 10.73 3.64 16.57
N THR A 37 9.79 3.85 15.67
CA THR A 37 8.39 4.06 16.01
C THR A 37 7.50 3.17 15.17
N PHE A 38 6.47 2.60 15.77
CA PHE A 38 5.41 1.86 15.07
C PHE A 38 4.09 2.03 15.81
N THR A 39 2.99 1.76 15.14
CA THR A 39 1.66 1.73 15.76
C THR A 39 1.33 0.28 16.09
N ASP A 40 1.01 -0.01 17.35
CA ASP A 40 0.62 -1.35 17.76
C ASP A 40 -0.83 -1.69 17.38
N LYS A 41 -1.27 -2.91 17.73
CA LYS A 41 -2.62 -3.42 17.41
C LYS A 41 -3.74 -2.61 18.06
N ASN A 42 -3.45 -1.85 19.11
CA ASN A 42 -4.42 -1.02 19.82
C ASN A 42 -4.43 0.42 19.27
N GLY A 43 -3.69 0.69 18.19
CA GLY A 43 -3.54 2.05 17.65
C GLY A 43 -2.60 2.92 18.47
N THR A 44 -1.88 2.37 19.44
CA THR A 44 -0.97 3.14 20.30
C THR A 44 0.40 3.25 19.63
N LYS A 45 0.96 4.46 19.62
CA LYS A 45 2.30 4.70 19.10
C LYS A 45 3.34 4.21 20.09
N GLN A 46 4.10 3.21 19.68
CA GLN A 46 5.25 2.70 20.40
C GLN A 46 6.51 3.42 19.91
N VAL A 47 7.44 3.67 20.85
CA VAL A 47 8.71 4.37 20.59
C VAL A 47 9.82 3.62 21.31
N GLU A 48 10.85 3.25 20.56
CA GLU A 48 12.05 2.60 21.10
C GLU A 48 13.29 3.40 20.71
N GLN A 49 14.14 3.72 21.69
CA GLN A 49 15.39 4.43 21.42
C GLN A 49 16.49 3.45 21.01
N VAL A 50 17.03 3.65 19.81
CA VAL A 50 18.09 2.78 19.25
C VAL A 50 19.49 3.35 19.44
N TYR A 51 19.62 4.66 19.62
CA TYR A 51 20.87 5.28 20.06
C TYR A 51 20.65 6.61 20.76
N SER A 52 21.65 7.01 21.54
CA SER A 52 21.86 8.39 21.98
C SER A 52 23.36 8.68 21.90
N CYS A 53 23.74 9.83 21.35
CA CYS A 53 25.12 10.19 21.08
C CYS A 53 25.40 11.69 21.25
N THR A 54 26.69 12.04 21.16
CA THR A 54 27.13 13.43 21.11
C THR A 54 26.83 14.04 19.73
N SER A 55 26.82 15.38 19.65
CA SER A 55 26.55 16.10 18.39
C SER A 55 27.44 15.68 17.22
N LEU A 56 28.71 15.38 17.50
CA LEU A 56 29.69 15.04 16.46
C LEU A 56 29.39 13.72 15.75
N ALA A 57 28.76 12.75 16.45
CA ALA A 57 28.46 11.43 15.90
C ALA A 57 27.03 11.30 15.35
N ALA A 58 26.19 12.32 15.52
CA ALA A 58 24.77 12.30 15.19
C ALA A 58 24.49 11.92 13.72
N ASN A 59 25.20 12.57 12.78
CA ASN A 59 25.03 12.30 11.35
C ASN A 59 25.46 10.88 10.97
N THR A 60 26.57 10.39 11.54
CA THR A 60 27.09 9.05 11.28
C THR A 60 26.12 7.98 11.76
N PHE A 61 25.55 8.13 12.97
CA PHE A 61 24.56 7.18 13.48
C PHE A 61 23.25 7.27 12.71
N GLY A 62 22.73 8.47 12.46
CA GLY A 62 21.50 8.67 11.68
C GLY A 62 21.55 7.95 10.34
N LYS A 63 22.57 8.22 9.52
CA LYS A 63 22.75 7.57 8.21
C LYS A 63 22.85 6.05 8.33
N ARG A 64 23.63 5.56 9.30
CA ARG A 64 23.83 4.12 9.50
C ARG A 64 22.52 3.40 9.79
N PHE A 65 21.71 3.91 10.72
CA PHE A 65 20.44 3.30 11.09
C PHE A 65 19.39 3.43 9.97
N THR A 66 19.40 4.53 9.22
CA THR A 66 18.58 4.67 7.99
C THR A 66 18.94 3.59 6.97
N THR A 67 20.22 3.44 6.61
CA THR A 67 20.67 2.41 5.66
C THR A 67 20.32 1.00 6.13
N TRP A 68 20.48 0.73 7.44
CA TRP A 68 20.10 -0.55 8.03
C TRP A 68 18.60 -0.83 7.94
N LEU A 69 17.75 0.19 8.12
CA LEU A 69 16.31 0.05 7.97
C LEU A 69 15.91 -0.19 6.50
N GLU A 70 16.57 0.48 5.56
CA GLU A 70 16.34 0.26 4.13
C GLU A 70 16.74 -1.16 3.72
N GLU A 71 17.90 -1.65 4.18
CA GLU A 71 18.42 -2.99 3.89
C GLU A 71 17.44 -4.09 4.34
N ILE A 72 16.89 -3.98 5.55
CA ILE A 72 15.95 -4.98 6.08
C ILE A 72 14.57 -4.91 5.40
N PHE A 73 14.10 -3.72 5.03
CA PHE A 73 12.86 -3.59 4.25
C PHE A 73 13.02 -4.13 2.84
N GLN A 74 14.17 -3.89 2.22
CA GLN A 74 14.47 -4.44 0.91
C GLN A 74 14.40 -5.97 0.94
N LYS A 75 15.11 -6.59 1.88
CA LYS A 75 15.11 -8.04 2.07
C LYS A 75 13.71 -8.60 2.37
N HIS A 76 12.98 -7.95 3.28
CA HIS A 76 11.62 -8.38 3.63
C HIS A 76 10.66 -8.33 2.44
N ASN A 77 10.75 -7.28 1.61
CA ASN A 77 9.91 -7.15 0.43
C ASN A 77 10.27 -8.17 -0.65
N GLU A 78 11.56 -8.46 -0.84
CA GLU A 78 12.03 -9.52 -1.73
C GLU A 78 11.49 -10.89 -1.29
N GLU A 79 11.55 -11.20 0.02
CA GLU A 79 10.95 -12.42 0.60
C GLU A 79 9.44 -12.48 0.37
N LYS A 80 8.70 -11.38 0.64
CA LYS A 80 7.25 -11.31 0.38
C LYS A 80 6.91 -11.59 -1.09
N VAL A 81 7.69 -11.03 -2.03
CA VAL A 81 7.46 -11.26 -3.46
C VAL A 81 7.77 -12.72 -3.83
N ALA A 82 8.86 -13.29 -3.32
CA ALA A 82 9.18 -14.70 -3.56
C ALA A 82 8.07 -15.63 -3.02
N ASP A 83 7.57 -15.38 -1.81
CA ASP A 83 6.51 -16.16 -1.17
C ASP A 83 5.14 -15.98 -1.85
N SER A 84 4.94 -14.88 -2.58
CA SER A 84 3.68 -14.63 -3.30
C SER A 84 3.48 -15.57 -4.50
N GLY A 85 4.57 -16.15 -5.03
CA GLY A 85 4.57 -16.91 -6.27
C GLY A 85 4.35 -16.06 -7.52
N PHE A 86 4.61 -14.75 -7.45
CA PHE A 86 4.65 -13.90 -8.62
C PHE A 86 5.98 -14.03 -9.35
N GLU A 87 5.89 -14.26 -10.65
CA GLU A 87 7.02 -14.36 -11.57
C GLU A 87 6.85 -13.36 -12.71
N VAL A 88 7.95 -13.05 -13.42
CA VAL A 88 7.87 -12.29 -14.68
C VAL A 88 6.94 -13.02 -15.65
N GLY A 89 6.01 -12.29 -16.26
CA GLY A 89 4.93 -12.85 -17.09
C GLY A 89 3.62 -13.11 -16.34
N SER A 90 3.61 -13.05 -15.00
CA SER A 90 2.38 -13.20 -14.22
C SER A 90 1.39 -12.09 -14.53
N ARG A 91 0.11 -12.45 -14.67
CA ARG A 91 -0.99 -11.48 -14.73
C ARG A 91 -1.36 -11.05 -13.32
N VAL A 92 -1.46 -9.75 -13.12
CA VAL A 92 -1.85 -9.13 -11.85
C VAL A 92 -2.89 -8.05 -12.10
N TRP A 93 -3.76 -7.85 -11.12
CA TRP A 93 -4.62 -6.67 -11.06
C TRP A 93 -3.86 -5.54 -10.38
N ASP A 94 -3.65 -4.45 -11.12
CA ASP A 94 -3.11 -3.20 -10.58
C ASP A 94 -4.24 -2.48 -9.82
N LYS A 95 -4.14 -2.41 -8.48
CA LYS A 95 -5.16 -1.79 -7.64
C LYS A 95 -5.25 -0.27 -7.84
N LEU A 96 -4.16 0.37 -8.29
CA LEU A 96 -4.13 1.82 -8.50
C LEU A 96 -4.78 2.22 -9.83
N MET A 97 -4.61 1.40 -10.86
CA MET A 97 -5.15 1.66 -12.20
C MET A 97 -6.44 0.87 -12.49
N TYR A 98 -6.89 0.04 -11.55
CA TYR A 98 -8.07 -0.81 -11.67
C TYR A 98 -8.07 -1.60 -13.00
N THR A 99 -6.96 -2.26 -13.31
CA THR A 99 -6.79 -2.92 -14.61
C THR A 99 -5.85 -4.12 -14.51
N LEU A 100 -6.05 -5.09 -15.41
CA LEU A 100 -5.14 -6.22 -15.55
C LEU A 100 -3.87 -5.79 -16.28
N ARG A 101 -2.73 -6.18 -15.71
CA ARG A 101 -1.38 -5.92 -16.22
C ARG A 101 -0.55 -7.18 -16.11
N THR A 102 0.56 -7.20 -16.81
CA THR A 102 1.54 -8.29 -16.73
C THR A 102 2.81 -7.76 -16.07
N ILE A 103 3.40 -8.55 -15.18
CA ILE A 103 4.72 -8.24 -14.60
C ILE A 103 5.77 -8.40 -15.70
N SER A 104 6.47 -7.34 -16.04
CA SER A 104 7.55 -7.31 -17.03
C SER A 104 8.92 -7.55 -16.42
N GLU A 105 9.13 -7.13 -15.18
CA GLU A 105 10.40 -7.24 -14.46
C GLU A 105 10.14 -7.26 -12.94
N ILE A 106 10.96 -7.99 -12.19
CA ILE A 106 10.99 -7.93 -10.72
C ILE A 106 12.37 -7.43 -10.31
N ARG A 107 12.42 -6.28 -9.64
CA ARG A 107 13.65 -5.60 -9.22
C ARG A 107 13.95 -5.83 -7.75
N ALA A 108 15.19 -5.53 -7.39
CA ALA A 108 15.66 -5.49 -6.01
C ALA A 108 14.70 -4.66 -5.12
N GLY A 109 14.49 -5.11 -3.89
CA GLY A 109 13.51 -4.54 -2.96
C GLY A 109 12.07 -4.96 -3.18
N GLY A 110 11.83 -6.02 -3.97
CA GLY A 110 10.49 -6.55 -4.22
C GLY A 110 9.63 -5.60 -5.06
N VAL A 111 10.26 -4.80 -5.92
CA VAL A 111 9.55 -3.88 -6.82
C VAL A 111 9.11 -4.63 -8.07
N LEU A 112 7.81 -4.64 -8.32
CA LEU A 112 7.19 -5.22 -9.50
C LEU A 112 7.06 -4.14 -10.58
N VAL A 113 7.69 -4.35 -11.72
CA VAL A 113 7.52 -3.49 -12.90
C VAL A 113 6.45 -4.13 -13.79
N LEU A 114 5.46 -3.35 -14.18
CA LEU A 114 4.40 -3.77 -15.08
C LEU A 114 4.79 -3.55 -16.54
N ASP A 115 4.06 -4.16 -17.47
CA ASP A 115 4.22 -4.04 -18.92
C ASP A 115 4.16 -2.59 -19.45
N ASN A 116 3.42 -1.71 -18.77
CA ASN A 116 3.39 -0.28 -19.05
C ASN A 116 4.54 0.53 -18.39
N GLY A 117 5.51 -0.14 -17.78
CA GLY A 117 6.63 0.47 -17.05
C GLY A 117 6.30 1.00 -15.66
N ALA A 118 5.06 0.87 -15.19
CA ALA A 118 4.67 1.30 -13.86
C ALA A 118 5.32 0.41 -12.78
N GLN A 119 5.81 1.02 -11.71
CA GLN A 119 6.39 0.31 -10.56
C GLN A 119 5.34 0.15 -9.47
N ARG A 120 5.26 -1.05 -8.90
CA ARG A 120 4.34 -1.43 -7.83
C ARG A 120 5.04 -2.23 -6.75
N THR A 121 4.49 -2.16 -5.56
CA THR A 121 4.76 -3.06 -4.46
C THR A 121 3.75 -4.22 -4.46
N LEU A 122 4.05 -5.28 -3.71
CA LEU A 122 3.16 -6.42 -3.58
C LEU A 122 1.77 -6.03 -3.03
N ASP A 123 1.71 -5.04 -2.13
CA ASP A 123 0.46 -4.62 -1.49
C ASP A 123 -0.46 -3.86 -2.48
N GLU A 124 0.08 -3.34 -3.58
CA GLU A 124 -0.64 -2.60 -4.62
C GLU A 124 -1.14 -3.48 -5.77
N VAL A 125 -0.83 -4.77 -5.73
CA VAL A 125 -1.29 -5.75 -6.72
C VAL A 125 -2.04 -6.91 -6.06
N GLN A 126 -2.76 -7.67 -6.88
CA GLN A 126 -3.40 -8.92 -6.45
C GLN A 126 -3.53 -9.88 -7.64
N LYS A 127 -3.62 -11.18 -7.36
CA LYS A 127 -3.62 -12.24 -8.39
C LYS A 127 -4.81 -12.16 -9.35
N THR A 128 -5.97 -11.78 -8.83
CA THR A 128 -7.23 -11.72 -9.57
C THR A 128 -7.81 -10.32 -9.49
N ALA A 129 -8.62 -9.93 -10.48
CA ALA A 129 -9.49 -8.77 -10.28
C ALA A 129 -10.31 -8.98 -9.00
N PRO A 130 -10.63 -7.91 -8.24
CA PRO A 130 -11.57 -8.06 -7.14
C PRO A 130 -12.84 -8.64 -7.75
N GLU A 131 -13.48 -9.56 -7.04
CA GLU A 131 -14.86 -9.89 -7.37
C GLU A 131 -15.58 -8.56 -7.38
N THR A 132 -15.98 -8.10 -8.56
CA THR A 132 -16.95 -7.03 -8.67
C THR A 132 -18.08 -7.53 -7.78
N ASN A 133 -18.40 -6.78 -6.71
CA ASN A 133 -19.76 -6.81 -6.20
C ASN A 133 -20.57 -6.53 -7.46
N GLN A 134 -21.04 -7.59 -8.12
CA GLN A 134 -21.96 -7.47 -9.22
C GLN A 134 -23.08 -6.67 -8.58
N VAL A 135 -23.22 -5.42 -8.99
CA VAL A 135 -24.42 -4.64 -8.70
C VAL A 135 -25.54 -5.61 -9.02
N GLU A 136 -26.26 -6.08 -8.00
CA GLU A 136 -27.14 -7.22 -8.19
C GLU A 136 -28.06 -6.86 -9.36
N PRO A 137 -28.45 -7.81 -10.23
CA PRO A 137 -29.37 -7.51 -11.33
C PRO A 137 -30.60 -6.71 -10.87
N LYS A 138 -30.99 -6.86 -9.59
CA LYS A 138 -31.99 -6.05 -8.89
C LYS A 138 -31.63 -4.57 -8.77
N GLU A 139 -30.41 -4.19 -8.41
CA GLU A 139 -29.98 -2.80 -8.30
C GLU A 139 -29.94 -2.11 -9.68
N ILE A 140 -29.51 -2.81 -10.74
CA ILE A 140 -29.60 -2.31 -12.12
C ILE A 140 -31.08 -2.16 -12.53
N SER A 141 -31.92 -3.14 -12.20
CA SER A 141 -33.37 -3.07 -12.45
C SER A 141 -34.01 -1.91 -11.71
N SER A 142 -33.67 -1.68 -10.45
CA SER A 142 -34.18 -0.55 -9.65
C SER A 142 -33.73 0.80 -10.22
N LEU A 143 -32.50 0.93 -10.70
CA LEU A 143 -32.04 2.15 -11.37
C LEU A 143 -32.75 2.37 -12.72
N GLN A 144 -33.02 1.31 -13.48
CA GLN A 144 -33.81 1.39 -14.72
C GLN A 144 -35.27 1.75 -14.44
N GLU A 145 -35.88 1.20 -13.40
CA GLU A 145 -37.23 1.54 -12.96
C GLU A 145 -37.32 3.00 -12.51
N LEU A 146 -36.36 3.49 -11.73
CA LEU A 146 -36.28 4.90 -11.32
C LEU A 146 -36.07 5.83 -12.52
N LEU A 147 -35.23 5.45 -13.48
CA LEU A 147 -35.05 6.20 -14.72
C LEU A 147 -36.35 6.24 -15.54
N ASN A 148 -37.05 5.12 -15.67
CA ASN A 148 -38.32 5.06 -16.40
C ASN A 148 -39.45 5.81 -15.68
N ALA A 149 -39.50 5.76 -14.35
CA ALA A 149 -40.44 6.55 -13.55
C ALA A 149 -40.15 8.05 -13.66
N SER A 150 -38.89 8.46 -13.70
CA SER A 150 -38.50 9.86 -13.87
C SER A 150 -38.93 10.45 -15.22
N LYS A 151 -38.90 9.65 -16.30
CA LYS A 151 -39.33 10.06 -17.65
C LYS A 151 -40.84 10.32 -17.76
N ASN A 152 -41.65 9.75 -16.86
CA ASN A 152 -43.10 9.89 -16.85
C ASN A 152 -43.60 11.04 -15.95
N LEU A 153 -42.67 11.80 -15.32
CA LEU A 153 -42.97 12.95 -14.47
C LEU A 153 -42.42 14.22 -15.14
N GLU A 154 -43.30 15.11 -15.60
CA GLU A 154 -42.89 16.46 -16.07
C GLU A 154 -42.68 17.44 -14.89
N PRO A 155 -41.78 18.43 -15.03
CA PRO A 155 -40.49 18.38 -15.71
C PRO A 155 -39.42 18.02 -14.67
N THR A 156 -38.90 16.79 -14.74
CA THR A 156 -37.72 16.42 -13.97
C THR A 156 -36.52 17.23 -14.47
N SER A 157 -35.76 17.83 -13.55
CA SER A 157 -34.55 18.59 -13.88
C SER A 157 -33.66 17.76 -14.83
N PRO A 158 -33.21 18.32 -15.97
CA PRO A 158 -32.27 17.65 -16.88
C PRO A 158 -31.03 17.11 -16.16
N GLU A 159 -30.64 17.74 -15.05
CA GLU A 159 -29.53 17.33 -14.20
C GLU A 159 -29.79 15.99 -13.51
N LEU A 160 -31.04 15.71 -13.12
CA LEU A 160 -31.41 14.46 -12.45
C LEU A 160 -31.41 13.29 -13.45
N ILE A 161 -31.87 13.54 -14.68
CA ILE A 161 -31.81 12.57 -15.79
C ILE A 161 -30.36 12.31 -16.19
N ALA A 162 -29.52 13.35 -16.25
CA ALA A 162 -28.09 13.22 -16.54
C ALA A 162 -27.37 12.39 -15.47
N ALA A 163 -27.61 12.68 -14.18
CA ALA A 163 -27.03 11.94 -13.07
C ALA A 163 -27.44 10.46 -13.05
N LEU A 164 -28.71 10.16 -13.33
CA LEU A 164 -29.20 8.77 -13.45
C LEU A 164 -28.55 8.03 -14.63
N ASN A 165 -28.43 8.68 -15.78
CA ASN A 165 -27.76 8.09 -16.95
C ASN A 165 -26.27 7.85 -16.71
N GLU A 166 -25.58 8.76 -16.03
CA GLU A 166 -24.17 8.61 -15.67
C GLU A 166 -23.97 7.48 -14.65
N ALA A 167 -24.83 7.40 -13.62
CA ALA A 167 -24.83 6.31 -12.65
C ALA A 167 -25.08 4.95 -13.33
N LEU A 168 -26.05 4.87 -14.25
CA LEU A 168 -26.34 3.65 -15.00
C LEU A 168 -25.20 3.26 -15.94
N SER A 169 -24.59 4.21 -16.65
CA SER A 169 -23.43 3.95 -17.51
C SER A 169 -22.23 3.47 -16.71
N THR A 170 -22.01 4.04 -15.53
CA THR A 170 -20.94 3.62 -14.61
C THR A 170 -21.19 2.24 -14.04
N ALA A 171 -22.45 1.90 -13.75
CA ALA A 171 -22.84 0.57 -13.27
C ALA A 171 -22.71 -0.51 -14.36
N ILE A 172 -23.00 -0.20 -15.63
CA ILE A 172 -22.91 -1.15 -16.76
C ILE A 172 -21.46 -1.35 -17.24
N LYS A 173 -20.59 -0.35 -17.09
CA LYS A 173 -19.17 -0.40 -17.56
C LYS A 173 -18.19 -1.00 -16.55
N ARG A 174 -18.61 -1.22 -15.29
CA ARG A 174 -17.83 -1.89 -14.24
C ARG A 174 -18.06 -3.39 -14.28
#